data_AF-A0A2D9BB92-F1
#
_entry.id   AF-A0A2D9BB92-F1
#
_cell.length_a   1.000
_cell.length_b   1.000
_cell.length_c   1.000
_cell.angle_alpha   90.00
_cell.angle_beta   90.00
_cell.angle_gamma   90.00
#
_symmetry.space_group_name_H-M   'P 1'
#
loop_
_entity.id
_entity.type
_entity.pdbx_description
1 polymer ?
#
loop_
_entity_poly.entity_id
_entity_poly.type
_entity_poly.pdbx_seq_one_letter_code
_entity_poly.pdbx_strand_id
1 'polypeptide(L)'
;MKRFVILLFSTLLFACASDKEDTRTVRDMAIQEVKSELNLPDGTTFNNENIEVTEEPSDTEGVETVYVVKISVKSQDQNGNEMIKTHTLRYEKASDDTYKLASFD
;
A
#
# COMPACT_ATOMS: atom_id res chain seq x y z
N MET A 1 -46.63 1.98 -18.97
CA MET A 1 -45.22 1.69 -19.29
C MET A 1 -44.34 2.78 -18.69
N LYS A 2 -43.47 2.45 -17.72
CA LYS A 2 -42.25 3.19 -17.31
C LYS A 2 -41.72 2.60 -15.99
N ARG A 3 -40.84 1.60 -16.10
CA ARG A 3 -40.05 1.06 -14.98
C ARG A 3 -38.71 0.54 -15.51
N PHE A 4 -37.78 1.42 -15.85
CA PHE A 4 -36.41 1.07 -16.26
C PHE A 4 -35.39 2.15 -15.92
N VAL A 5 -35.43 2.71 -14.71
CA VAL A 5 -34.42 3.69 -14.25
C VAL A 5 -34.00 3.36 -12.81
N ILE A 6 -33.39 2.18 -12.59
CA ILE A 6 -32.77 1.83 -11.29
C ILE A 6 -31.37 1.21 -11.44
N LEU A 7 -30.92 0.79 -12.63
CA LEU A 7 -29.71 -0.04 -12.75
C LEU A 7 -28.37 0.71 -12.89
N LEU A 8 -28.35 2.02 -13.14
CA LEU A 8 -27.12 2.76 -13.46
C LEU A 8 -26.34 3.32 -12.26
N PHE A 9 -26.86 3.23 -11.04
CA PHE A 9 -26.21 3.79 -9.85
C PHE A 9 -25.39 2.80 -9.02
N SER A 10 -25.41 1.50 -9.38
CA SER A 10 -24.70 0.46 -8.60
C SER A 10 -23.21 0.40 -8.90
N THR A 11 -22.76 0.79 -10.10
CA THR A 11 -21.36 0.62 -10.55
C THR A 11 -20.38 1.59 -9.88
N LEU A 12 -20.84 2.78 -9.47
CA LEU A 12 -19.99 3.77 -8.79
C LEU A 12 -19.57 3.37 -7.37
N LEU A 13 -20.33 2.50 -6.71
CA LEU A 13 -20.02 2.07 -5.34
C LEU A 13 -18.90 1.01 -5.30
N PHE A 14 -18.68 0.28 -6.39
CA PHE A 14 -17.66 -0.77 -6.44
C PHE A 14 -16.25 -0.20 -6.61
N ALA A 15 -16.06 0.90 -7.35
CA ALA A 15 -14.75 1.52 -7.55
C ALA A 15 -14.12 1.98 -6.22
N CYS A 16 -14.85 2.76 -5.42
CA CYS A 16 -14.36 3.22 -4.11
C CYS A 16 -14.16 2.10 -3.07
N ALA A 17 -14.74 0.91 -3.29
CA ALA A 17 -14.50 -0.25 -2.43
C ALA A 17 -13.20 -0.96 -2.82
N SER A 18 -12.97 -1.12 -4.12
CA SER A 18 -11.74 -1.70 -4.67
C SER A 18 -10.51 -0.90 -4.29
N ASP A 19 -10.53 0.44 -4.44
CA ASP A 19 -9.38 1.29 -4.10
C ASP A 19 -8.97 1.15 -2.61
N LYS A 20 -9.97 0.97 -1.73
CA LYS A 20 -9.73 0.74 -0.30
C LYS A 20 -9.19 -0.64 0.01
N GLU A 21 -9.52 -1.64 -0.81
CA GLU A 21 -9.02 -3.01 -0.67
C GLU A 21 -7.57 -3.08 -1.13
N ASP A 22 -7.26 -2.56 -2.33
CA ASP A 22 -5.92 -2.52 -2.89
C ASP A 22 -4.94 -1.77 -1.96
N THR A 23 -5.33 -0.59 -1.48
CA THR A 23 -4.56 0.20 -0.51
C THR A 23 -4.26 -0.57 0.77
N ARG A 24 -5.18 -1.42 1.26
CA ARG A 24 -4.95 -2.26 2.45
C ARG A 24 -4.01 -3.41 2.13
N THR A 25 -4.20 -4.08 0.99
CA THR A 25 -3.38 -5.20 0.56
C THR A 25 -1.92 -4.78 0.42
N VAL A 26 -1.63 -3.69 -0.31
CA VAL A 26 -0.24 -3.22 -0.50
C VAL A 26 0.38 -2.71 0.80
N ARG A 27 -0.42 -2.16 1.71
CA ARG A 27 0.04 -1.78 3.06
C ARG A 27 0.49 -3.02 3.85
N ASP A 28 -0.36 -4.05 3.88
CA ASP A 28 -0.07 -5.25 4.64
C ASP A 28 1.16 -5.98 4.08
N MET A 29 1.28 -6.04 2.75
CA MET A 29 2.50 -6.52 2.08
C MET A 29 3.73 -5.72 2.50
N ALA A 30 3.67 -4.38 2.43
CA ALA A 30 4.80 -3.53 2.78
C ALA A 30 5.26 -3.69 4.24
N ILE A 31 4.32 -3.90 5.18
CA ILE A 31 4.66 -4.18 6.58
C ILE A 31 5.45 -5.49 6.69
N GLN A 32 5.07 -6.55 5.98
CA GLN A 32 5.79 -7.82 6.02
C GLN A 32 7.19 -7.69 5.42
N GLU A 33 7.31 -7.02 4.28
CA GLU A 33 8.58 -6.78 3.60
C GLU A 33 9.54 -6.00 4.50
N VAL A 34 9.08 -4.90 5.13
CA VAL A 34 9.92 -4.13 6.05
C VAL A 34 10.33 -4.95 7.28
N LYS A 35 9.44 -5.77 7.84
CA LYS A 35 9.78 -6.65 8.97
C LYS A 35 10.87 -7.65 8.59
N SER A 36 10.76 -8.25 7.40
CA SER A 36 11.70 -9.21 6.86
C SER A 36 13.06 -8.58 6.57
N GLU A 37 13.09 -7.54 5.73
CA GLU A 37 14.34 -6.90 5.29
C GLU A 37 15.13 -6.27 6.43
N LEU A 38 14.44 -5.68 7.41
CA LEU A 38 15.09 -5.07 8.56
C LEU A 38 15.30 -6.04 9.74
N ASN A 39 14.89 -7.31 9.61
CA ASN A 39 14.93 -8.31 10.67
C ASN A 39 14.35 -7.78 12.01
N LEU A 40 13.20 -7.11 11.94
CA LEU A 40 12.59 -6.52 13.13
C LEU A 40 12.11 -7.60 14.10
N PRO A 41 12.21 -7.38 15.42
CA PRO A 41 11.74 -8.35 16.40
C PRO A 41 10.25 -8.68 16.22
N ASP A 42 9.91 -9.94 16.48
CA ASP A 42 8.52 -10.38 16.60
C ASP A 42 7.77 -9.51 17.62
N GLY A 43 6.57 -9.05 17.24
CA GLY A 43 5.79 -8.11 18.05
C GLY A 43 6.03 -6.63 17.75
N THR A 44 6.93 -6.29 16.82
CA THR A 44 7.04 -4.91 16.30
C THR A 44 5.71 -4.47 15.68
N THR A 45 5.11 -3.45 16.29
CA THR A 45 3.82 -2.89 15.86
C THR A 45 4.06 -1.67 14.98
N PHE A 46 3.38 -1.63 13.84
CA PHE A 46 3.32 -0.46 12.98
C PHE A 46 1.99 0.24 13.21
N ASN A 47 2.03 1.54 13.52
CA ASN A 47 0.82 2.35 13.55
C ASN A 47 0.48 2.78 12.11
N ASN A 48 -0.80 2.74 11.74
CA ASN A 48 -1.30 3.23 10.46
C ASN A 48 -0.92 4.70 10.21
N GLU A 49 -0.76 5.52 11.25
CA GLU A 49 -0.33 6.92 11.14
C GLU A 49 1.11 7.06 10.59
N ASN A 50 1.92 6.01 10.69
CA ASN A 50 3.29 5.99 10.20
C ASN A 50 3.40 5.39 8.79
N ILE A 51 2.27 5.03 8.18
CA ILE A 51 2.22 4.40 6.86
C ILE A 51 1.37 5.25 5.93
N GLU A 52 2.00 5.78 4.89
CA GLU A 52 1.34 6.49 3.80
C GLU A 52 1.30 5.58 2.57
N VAL A 53 0.13 5.47 1.94
CA VAL A 53 -0.03 4.78 0.65
C VAL A 53 -0.52 5.81 -0.35
N THR A 54 0.18 5.92 -1.47
CA THR A 54 -0.19 6.80 -2.58
C THR A 54 -0.30 5.98 -3.86
N GLU A 55 -1.29 6.31 -4.67
CA GLU A 55 -1.50 5.70 -5.98
C GLU A 55 -0.98 6.63 -7.07
N GLU A 56 -0.16 6.09 -7.97
CA GLU A 56 0.40 6.79 -9.12
C GLU A 56 -0.01 6.04 -10.40
N PRO A 57 -0.41 6.74 -11.47
CA PRO A 57 -0.60 6.11 -12.77
C PRO A 57 0.74 5.57 -13.27
N SER A 58 0.70 4.44 -13.98
CA SER A 58 1.88 3.86 -14.61
C SER A 58 1.98 4.24 -16.08
N ASP A 59 3.17 4.58 -16.54
CA ASP A 59 3.50 4.71 -17.96
C ASP A 59 4.03 3.38 -18.57
N THR A 60 4.10 2.32 -17.76
CA THR A 60 4.65 1.02 -18.17
C THR A 60 3.56 0.13 -18.76
N GLU A 61 3.78 -0.41 -19.96
CA GLU A 61 2.87 -1.36 -20.58
C GLU A 61 2.67 -2.60 -19.71
N GLY A 62 1.41 -2.95 -19.42
CA GLY A 62 1.06 -4.08 -18.57
C GLY A 62 1.09 -3.80 -17.07
N VAL A 63 1.23 -2.54 -16.65
CA VAL A 63 1.06 -2.10 -15.26
C VAL A 63 -0.09 -1.10 -15.21
N GLU A 64 -1.13 -1.42 -14.44
CA GLU A 64 -2.32 -0.59 -14.30
C GLU A 64 -2.07 0.59 -13.35
N THR A 65 -1.48 0.30 -12.19
CA THR A 65 -1.28 1.26 -11.10
C THR A 65 0.03 0.98 -10.39
N VAL A 66 0.72 2.05 -9.96
CA VAL A 66 1.86 1.95 -9.04
C VAL A 66 1.42 2.44 -7.66
N TYR A 67 1.58 1.60 -6.65
CA TYR A 67 1.37 1.97 -5.25
C TYR A 67 2.71 2.31 -4.61
N VAL A 68 2.82 3.50 -4.05
CA VAL A 68 3.98 3.97 -3.29
C VAL A 68 3.62 3.92 -1.82
N VAL A 69 4.28 3.04 -1.08
CA VAL A 69 4.06 2.84 0.35
C VAL A 69 5.25 3.37 1.13
N LYS A 70 5.04 4.40 1.94
CA LYS A 70 6.07 4.95 2.83
C LYS A 70 5.81 4.47 4.26
N ILE A 71 6.78 3.81 4.86
CA ILE A 71 6.71 3.30 6.22
C ILE A 71 7.79 3.96 7.07
N SER A 72 7.38 4.69 8.10
CA SER A 72 8.29 5.30 9.07
C SER A 72 8.50 4.41 10.28
N VAL A 73 9.73 3.96 10.49
CA VAL A 73 10.16 3.13 11.62
C VAL A 73 10.86 4.00 12.65
N LYS A 74 10.32 4.03 13.87
CA LYS A 74 10.97 4.67 15.02
C LYS A 74 11.85 3.64 15.74
N SER A 75 13.12 3.98 15.96
CA SER A 75 14.13 3.13 16.60
C SER A 75 15.10 3.97 17.45
N GLN A 76 16.12 3.35 18.04
CA GLN A 76 17.21 4.04 18.74
C GLN A 76 18.57 3.69 18.12
N ASP A 77 19.49 4.65 18.13
CA ASP A 77 20.88 4.44 17.75
C ASP A 77 21.70 3.76 18.86
N GLN A 78 22.99 3.52 18.60
CA GLN A 78 23.91 2.90 19.58
C GLN A 78 24.12 3.73 20.86
N ASN A 79 23.77 5.03 20.83
CA ASN A 79 23.88 5.95 21.95
C ASN A 79 22.54 6.12 22.69
N GLY A 80 21.48 5.42 22.26
CA GLY A 80 20.14 5.53 22.83
C GLY A 80 19.34 6.74 22.33
N ASN A 81 19.82 7.46 21.31
CA ASN A 81 19.07 8.56 20.72
C ASN A 81 17.94 8.03 19.84
N GLU A 82 16.77 8.64 19.93
CA GLU A 82 15.66 8.30 19.03
C GLU A 82 15.99 8.67 17.58
N MET A 83 15.69 7.75 16.67
CA MET A 83 15.80 7.92 15.24
C MET A 83 14.52 7.51 14.54
N ILE A 84 14.16 8.23 13.48
CA ILE A 84 13.06 7.86 12.59
C ILE A 84 13.66 7.64 11.20
N LYS A 85 13.43 6.46 10.63
CA LYS A 85 13.83 6.14 9.26
C LYS A 85 12.58 5.80 8.46
N THR A 86 12.41 6.47 7.32
CA THR A 86 11.31 6.21 6.39
C THR A 86 11.83 5.32 5.27
N HIS A 87 11.10 4.23 5.01
CA HIS A 87 11.32 3.32 3.91
C HIS A 87 10.23 3.50 2.86
N THR A 88 10.59 3.47 1.59
CA THR A 88 9.66 3.60 0.47
C THR A 88 9.65 2.32 -0.33
N LEU A 89 8.48 1.71 -0.46
CA LEU A 89 8.25 0.52 -1.25
C LEU A 89 7.35 0.88 -2.42
N ARG A 90 7.70 0.43 -3.62
CA ARG A 90 6.87 0.61 -4.81
C ARG A 90 6.33 -0.74 -5.27
N TYR A 91 5.02 -0.84 -5.40
CA TYR A 91 4.33 -2.03 -5.93
C TYR A 91 3.68 -1.71 -7.27
N GLU A 92 3.96 -2.52 -8.27
CA GLU A 92 3.28 -2.48 -9.57
C GLU A 92 2.10 -3.46 -9.54
N LYS A 93 0.90 -2.97 -9.83
CA LYS A 93 -0.29 -3.80 -10.05
C LYS A 93 -0.42 -4.10 -11.54
N ALA A 94 -0.28 -5.37 -11.92
CA ALA A 94 -0.39 -5.80 -13.32
C ALA A 94 -1.82 -6.19 -13.73
N SER A 95 -2.59 -6.69 -12.77
CA SER A 95 -4.00 -7.07 -12.88
C SER A 95 -4.60 -7.24 -11.48
N ASP A 96 -5.90 -7.50 -11.38
CA ASP A 96 -6.61 -7.79 -10.12
C ASP A 96 -5.79 -8.70 -9.18
N ASP A 97 -5.64 -8.25 -7.94
CA ASP A 97 -4.89 -8.87 -6.84
C ASP A 97 -3.42 -9.27 -7.13
N THR A 98 -2.85 -8.84 -8.25
CA THR A 98 -1.49 -9.22 -8.66
C THR A 98 -0.54 -8.03 -8.51
N TYR A 99 0.16 -8.04 -7.36
CA TYR A 99 1.12 -7.01 -6.98
C TYR A 99 2.54 -7.53 -7.05
N LYS A 100 3.46 -6.72 -7.58
CA LYS A 100 4.89 -7.01 -7.63
C LYS A 100 5.68 -5.89 -6.98
N LEU A 101 6.56 -6.24 -6.04
CA LEU A 101 7.53 -5.29 -5.49
C LEU A 101 8.52 -4.89 -6.60
N ALA A 102 8.53 -3.60 -6.94
CA ALA A 102 9.43 -3.01 -7.92
C ALA A 102 10.69 -2.41 -7.28
N SER A 103 10.57 -1.84 -6.08
CA SER A 103 11.69 -1.29 -5.33
C SER A 103 11.41 -1.22 -3.83
N PHE A 104 12.49 -1.27 -3.05
CA PHE A 104 12.52 -1.04 -1.61
C PHE A 104 13.72 -0.14 -1.33
N ASP A 105 13.46 1.07 -0.85
CA ASP A 105 14.46 2.08 -0.48
C ASP A 105 14.35 2.47 1.01
#